data_AF-A0A919UI74-F1
#
_entry.id   AF-A0A919UI74-F1
#
_cell.length_a   1.000
_cell.length_b   1.000
_cell.length_c   1.000
_cell.angle_alpha   90.00
_cell.angle_beta   90.00
_cell.angle_gamma   90.00
#
_symmetry.space_group_name_H-M   'P 1'
#
loop_
_entity.id
_entity.type
_entity.pdbx_description
1 polymer ?
#
loop_
_entity_poly.entity_id
_entity_poly.type
_entity_poly.pdbx_seq_one_letter_code
_entity_poly.pdbx_strand_id
1 'polypeptide(L)'
;MIGFGRLRPVRLTLAVVLLLGGLAASGPPEFEIKTMVCSSVGSSMSCGDPELEAQLKAQMLTPDQARAIGCPPVSFEDEEPTDPLQFYPGEEPTPTYTPRSPDPAIATRVNQAWTRIETWLGAHASATLRKLKFGAEPADLAQWEQTRDRKLPDDLYVSYLRHNGADGNLGAGFQLPPSHGLLEVYDIEYINWGNCQSIVMSGDLSAADPEHGHWHGSFLAIGSDGYGRELFIEPRTGRVGEAAYDKPVSYDGPMGWPSYVEMLEAIAVALESGTPLRGWHPVVDSGCELRWAEEPGEPRPGCAGGPRPTPTPTVEPTPEPPSAEEIAATGCRPARRAAAIRPVAPDVAARVDAVWRRVERWLARKAPVTYKKLARPATPRAIAKAEAAMGMRFPDDLRASLLRHDGGGSWGFGPAPFYELTSAKHIHSDWKMLCGLVLDGASGELDTSWWDGHLIPFAAAHDGGNLFIDSRTGKTGEYFNETGLTYEGDVVWPSYLALLKATARSLETGKPIRGWRPAVDKGELNWDQAS
;
A
#
# COMPACT_ATOMS: atom_id res chain seq x y z
N MET A 1 -28.62 24.39 42.43
CA MET A 1 -27.67 25.44 41.97
C MET A 1 -26.33 24.79 41.67
N ILE A 2 -25.48 25.45 40.87
CA ILE A 2 -24.26 24.91 40.25
C ILE A 2 -24.58 23.92 39.13
N GLY A 3 -24.21 24.30 37.91
CA GLY A 3 -24.32 23.47 36.70
C GLY A 3 -22.97 23.41 35.99
N PHE A 4 -22.66 22.27 35.38
CA PHE A 4 -21.43 22.06 34.63
C PHE A 4 -21.57 22.58 33.19
N GLY A 5 -20.68 23.48 32.78
CA GLY A 5 -20.61 23.99 31.41
C GLY A 5 -19.98 22.97 30.46
N ARG A 6 -20.64 22.68 29.34
CA ARG A 6 -20.06 21.88 28.25
C ARG A 6 -19.10 22.74 27.43
N LEU A 7 -17.85 22.28 27.29
CA LEU A 7 -16.93 22.77 26.27
C LEU A 7 -17.42 22.32 24.89
N ARG A 8 -17.34 23.21 23.90
CA ARG A 8 -17.64 22.93 22.48
C ARG A 8 -16.32 22.62 21.74
N PRO A 9 -16.24 21.56 20.92
CA PRO A 9 -15.16 21.45 19.95
C PRO A 9 -15.39 22.48 18.82
N VAL A 10 -14.31 23.16 18.45
CA VAL A 10 -14.26 24.13 17.34
C VAL A 10 -14.17 23.37 16.01
N ARG A 11 -14.90 23.81 14.99
CA ARG A 11 -14.75 23.30 13.62
C ARG A 11 -13.49 23.91 12.99
N LEU A 12 -12.52 23.08 12.62
CA LEU A 12 -11.55 23.49 11.60
C LEU A 12 -12.28 23.52 10.25
N THR A 13 -12.25 24.66 9.57
CA THR A 13 -12.65 24.80 8.17
C THR A 13 -11.41 25.22 7.41
N LEU A 14 -10.91 24.36 6.52
CA LEU A 14 -9.93 24.77 5.53
C LEU A 14 -10.69 25.50 4.43
N ALA A 15 -10.29 26.74 4.14
CA ALA A 15 -10.87 27.55 3.06
C ALA A 15 -9.74 27.90 2.08
N VAL A 16 -9.82 27.39 0.86
CA VAL A 16 -8.98 27.86 -0.24
C VAL A 16 -9.70 29.00 -0.93
N VAL A 17 -9.07 30.18 -0.95
CA VAL A 17 -9.58 31.38 -1.59
C VAL A 17 -8.89 31.55 -2.94
N LEU A 18 -9.66 31.58 -4.03
CA LEU A 18 -9.22 32.11 -5.32
C LEU A 18 -9.95 33.42 -5.60
N LEU A 19 -9.19 34.51 -5.62
CA LEU A 19 -9.64 35.88 -5.86
C LEU A 19 -9.04 36.40 -7.17
N LEU A 20 -9.87 36.61 -8.19
CA LEU A 20 -9.67 37.61 -9.24
C LEU A 20 -11.05 38.10 -9.74
N GLY A 21 -11.32 39.41 -9.68
CA GLY A 21 -12.43 40.05 -10.42
C GLY A 21 -11.96 40.44 -11.85
N GLY A 22 -12.77 40.86 -12.82
CA GLY A 22 -14.22 41.09 -12.97
C GLY A 22 -14.50 41.32 -14.49
N LEU A 23 -15.69 41.64 -14.99
CA LEU A 23 -16.98 42.06 -14.42
C LEU A 23 -18.13 41.59 -15.37
N ALA A 24 -19.38 41.79 -14.93
CA ALA A 24 -20.61 41.83 -15.75
C ALA A 24 -21.07 40.54 -16.51
N ALA A 25 -21.98 39.82 -15.83
CA ALA A 25 -23.28 39.39 -16.37
C ALA A 25 -23.42 38.18 -17.30
N SER A 26 -23.06 36.99 -16.80
CA SER A 26 -23.91 35.78 -16.93
C SER A 26 -23.52 34.77 -15.83
N GLY A 27 -24.48 34.16 -15.14
CA GLY A 27 -24.20 33.22 -14.05
C GLY A 27 -23.48 31.96 -14.54
N PRO A 28 -22.51 31.41 -13.77
CA PRO A 28 -21.81 30.19 -14.16
C PRO A 28 -22.75 28.96 -14.03
N PRO A 29 -22.54 27.91 -14.84
CA PRO A 29 -23.19 26.62 -14.61
C PRO A 29 -22.71 26.03 -13.28
N GLU A 30 -23.60 25.29 -12.60
CA GLU A 30 -23.25 24.52 -11.40
C GLU A 30 -22.25 23.42 -11.78
N PHE A 31 -20.98 23.59 -11.41
CA PHE A 31 -19.97 22.54 -11.55
C PHE A 31 -20.24 21.43 -10.53
N GLU A 32 -20.79 20.31 -10.97
CA GLU A 32 -20.79 19.06 -10.20
C GLU A 32 -19.34 18.59 -9.99
N ILE A 33 -18.78 18.83 -8.80
CA ILE A 33 -17.55 18.15 -8.38
C ILE A 33 -17.92 16.73 -7.94
N LYS A 34 -18.00 15.83 -8.92
CA LYS A 34 -17.90 14.38 -8.69
C LYS A 34 -16.46 14.07 -8.29
N THR A 35 -16.20 13.90 -7.00
CA THR A 35 -14.96 13.23 -6.53
C THR A 35 -15.06 11.74 -6.83
N MET A 36 -14.78 11.37 -8.08
CA MET A 36 -14.58 10.00 -8.54
C MET A 36 -13.13 9.60 -8.24
N VAL A 37 -12.94 8.44 -7.59
CA VAL A 37 -11.62 7.96 -7.14
C VAL A 37 -11.33 6.63 -7.82
N CYS A 38 -10.27 6.59 -8.63
CA CYS A 38 -9.77 5.34 -9.20
C CYS A 38 -9.01 4.55 -8.12
N SER A 39 -9.18 3.22 -8.14
CA SER A 39 -8.38 2.30 -7.34
C SER A 39 -7.19 1.80 -8.14
N SER A 40 -6.01 1.69 -7.50
CA SER A 40 -4.79 1.16 -8.10
C SER A 40 -4.15 0.06 -7.27
N VAL A 41 -3.71 -1.01 -7.92
CA VAL A 41 -2.96 -2.11 -7.33
C VAL A 41 -1.68 -2.32 -8.15
N GLY A 42 -0.55 -1.90 -7.60
CA GLY A 42 0.71 -1.84 -8.35
C GLY A 42 0.58 -0.95 -9.59
N SER A 43 0.95 -1.45 -10.76
CA SER A 43 0.77 -0.74 -12.04
C SER A 43 -0.65 -0.78 -12.60
N SER A 44 -1.57 -1.57 -12.05
CA SER A 44 -2.94 -1.70 -12.58
C SER A 44 -3.87 -0.68 -11.95
N MET A 45 -4.69 0.02 -12.76
CA MET A 45 -5.72 0.95 -12.31
C MET A 45 -7.12 0.59 -12.85
N SER A 46 -8.13 0.90 -12.06
CA SER A 46 -9.55 0.69 -12.37
C SER A 46 -10.35 1.87 -11.80
N CYS A 47 -11.21 2.48 -12.61
CA CYS A 47 -12.05 3.62 -12.19
C CYS A 47 -13.55 3.28 -12.26
N GLY A 48 -13.92 2.13 -12.83
CA GLY A 48 -15.29 1.61 -12.83
C GLY A 48 -16.27 2.33 -13.77
N ASP A 49 -15.80 3.35 -14.49
CA ASP A 49 -16.53 4.12 -15.49
C ASP A 49 -15.70 4.11 -16.79
N PRO A 50 -16.10 3.36 -17.83
CA PRO A 50 -15.36 3.27 -19.08
C PRO A 50 -15.17 4.60 -19.82
N GLU A 51 -16.03 5.60 -19.61
CA GLU A 51 -15.85 6.93 -20.21
C GLU A 51 -14.76 7.72 -19.47
N LEU A 52 -14.72 7.64 -18.14
CA LEU A 52 -13.64 8.21 -17.32
C LEU A 52 -12.31 7.50 -17.55
N GLU A 53 -12.31 6.17 -17.65
CA GLU A 53 -11.11 5.41 -17.99
C GLU A 53 -10.61 5.73 -19.39
N ALA A 54 -11.48 5.91 -20.38
CA ALA A 54 -11.07 6.35 -21.71
C ALA A 54 -10.47 7.77 -21.69
N GLN A 55 -11.00 8.68 -20.87
CA GLN A 55 -10.44 10.02 -20.66
C GLN A 55 -9.06 9.97 -19.99
N LEU A 56 -8.91 9.16 -18.93
CA LEU A 56 -7.63 8.99 -18.23
C LEU A 56 -6.60 8.29 -19.13
N LYS A 57 -6.96 7.22 -19.85
CA LYS A 57 -6.12 6.57 -20.87
C LYS A 57 -5.63 7.54 -21.94
N ALA A 58 -6.45 8.53 -22.32
CA ALA A 58 -6.11 9.55 -23.30
C ALA A 58 -5.27 10.72 -22.72
N GLN A 59 -5.33 10.95 -21.41
CA GLN A 59 -4.53 11.95 -20.70
C GLN A 59 -3.14 11.41 -20.32
N MET A 60 -3.08 10.15 -19.87
CA MET A 60 -1.90 9.51 -19.30
C MET A 60 -0.68 9.47 -20.22
N LEU A 61 0.49 9.37 -19.59
CA LEU A 61 1.71 8.98 -20.31
C LEU A 61 1.56 7.57 -20.87
N THR A 62 1.88 7.39 -22.15
CA THR A 62 2.00 6.06 -22.76
C THR A 62 3.07 5.21 -22.06
N PRO A 63 3.00 3.88 -22.14
CA PRO A 63 3.98 3.02 -21.49
C PRO A 63 5.44 3.29 -21.89
N ASP A 64 5.70 3.72 -23.13
CA ASP A 64 7.05 4.11 -23.58
C ASP A 64 7.48 5.47 -23.02
N GLN A 65 6.56 6.43 -22.91
CA GLN A 65 6.82 7.72 -22.25
C GLN A 65 7.13 7.53 -20.75
N ALA A 66 6.34 6.71 -20.05
CA ALA A 66 6.59 6.38 -18.64
C ALA A 66 7.98 5.75 -18.46
N ARG A 67 8.33 4.76 -19.28
CA ARG A 67 9.68 4.14 -19.27
C ARG A 67 10.79 5.14 -19.58
N ALA A 68 10.58 6.07 -20.52
CA ALA A 68 11.58 7.07 -20.89
C ALA A 68 11.93 8.03 -19.74
N ILE A 69 10.99 8.30 -18.83
CA ILE A 69 11.21 9.09 -17.60
C ILE A 69 11.57 8.21 -16.38
N GLY A 70 11.94 6.94 -16.61
CA GLY A 70 12.31 5.98 -15.57
C GLY A 70 11.16 5.52 -14.67
N CYS A 71 9.90 5.83 -15.03
CA CYS A 71 8.74 5.47 -14.24
C CYS A 71 8.11 4.14 -14.71
N PRO A 72 7.57 3.32 -13.79
CA PRO A 72 6.77 2.17 -14.18
C PRO A 72 5.51 2.62 -14.94
N PRO A 73 5.13 1.95 -16.03
CA PRO A 73 3.90 2.26 -16.75
C PRO A 73 2.68 1.90 -15.90
N VAL A 74 1.61 2.70 -16.02
CA VAL A 74 0.28 2.36 -15.48
C VAL A 74 -0.53 1.72 -16.61
N SER A 75 -1.22 0.62 -16.32
CA SER A 75 -2.15 -0.07 -17.23
C SER A 75 -3.54 -0.16 -16.62
N PHE A 76 -4.55 -0.43 -17.44
CA PHE A 76 -5.93 -0.64 -16.97
C PHE A 76 -6.36 -2.08 -17.16
N GLU A 77 -7.34 -2.51 -16.36
CA GLU A 77 -7.84 -3.89 -16.33
C GLU A 77 -8.38 -4.47 -17.65
N ASP A 78 -8.73 -3.61 -18.62
CA ASP A 78 -9.25 -3.95 -19.95
C ASP A 78 -8.17 -4.28 -20.99
N GLU A 79 -6.92 -3.88 -20.75
CA GLU A 79 -5.82 -4.28 -21.63
C GLU A 79 -5.50 -5.75 -21.36
N GLU A 80 -5.73 -6.62 -22.36
CA GLU A 80 -5.23 -7.99 -22.28
C GLU A 80 -3.73 -7.93 -21.98
N PRO A 81 -3.25 -8.60 -20.90
CA PRO A 81 -1.83 -8.79 -20.74
C PRO A 81 -1.32 -9.49 -22.00
N THR A 82 -0.41 -8.86 -22.74
CA THR A 82 0.44 -9.57 -23.70
C THR A 82 1.08 -10.72 -22.94
N ASP A 83 0.70 -11.95 -23.32
CA ASP A 83 0.72 -13.12 -22.45
C ASP A 83 2.06 -13.37 -21.74
N PRO A 84 2.16 -13.19 -20.41
CA PRO A 84 3.37 -13.55 -19.66
C PRO A 84 3.49 -15.06 -19.43
N LEU A 85 2.48 -15.87 -19.78
CA LEU A 85 2.50 -17.34 -19.58
C LEU A 85 3.34 -18.09 -20.63
N GLN A 86 4.20 -17.38 -21.38
CA GLN A 86 5.32 -17.96 -22.12
C GLN A 86 6.70 -17.56 -21.56
N PHE A 87 6.85 -17.49 -20.23
CA PHE A 87 8.14 -17.83 -19.61
C PHE A 87 7.94 -18.81 -18.44
N TYR A 88 8.29 -20.06 -18.68
CA TYR A 88 8.71 -20.98 -17.63
C TYR A 88 10.24 -20.83 -17.50
N PRO A 89 10.78 -20.29 -16.40
CA PRO A 89 12.00 -20.87 -15.86
C PRO A 89 11.67 -22.32 -15.47
N GLY A 90 12.58 -23.24 -15.74
CA GLY A 90 12.53 -24.56 -15.12
C GLY A 90 12.92 -24.46 -13.64
N GLU A 91 13.47 -25.55 -13.10
CA GLU A 91 14.36 -25.47 -11.94
C GLU A 91 15.69 -24.83 -12.40
N GLU A 92 15.65 -23.53 -12.71
CA GLU A 92 16.86 -22.73 -12.76
C GLU A 92 17.40 -22.59 -11.33
N PRO A 93 18.71 -22.73 -11.10
CA PRO A 93 19.27 -22.53 -9.77
C PRO A 93 18.93 -21.12 -9.29
N THR A 94 18.59 -20.97 -8.00
CA THR A 94 18.34 -19.66 -7.39
C THR A 94 19.43 -18.69 -7.82
N PRO A 95 19.11 -17.60 -8.54
CA PRO A 95 20.12 -16.78 -9.21
C PRO A 95 21.12 -16.26 -8.19
N THR A 96 22.38 -16.67 -8.32
CA THR A 96 23.45 -16.26 -7.40
C THR A 96 23.86 -14.82 -7.68
N TYR A 97 23.16 -13.88 -7.05
CA TYR A 97 23.49 -12.46 -7.14
C TYR A 97 24.89 -12.22 -6.57
N THR A 98 25.83 -11.82 -7.43
CA THR A 98 27.21 -11.57 -7.02
C THR A 98 27.35 -10.14 -6.47
N PRO A 99 27.70 -9.95 -5.18
CA PRO A 99 27.89 -8.62 -4.63
C PRO A 99 29.12 -7.93 -5.24
N ARG A 100 28.98 -6.64 -5.52
CA ARG A 100 30.09 -5.82 -6.03
C ARG A 100 30.92 -5.25 -4.88
N SER A 101 32.17 -4.92 -5.19
CA SER A 101 33.01 -4.09 -4.32
C SER A 101 32.79 -2.60 -4.64
N PRO A 102 32.42 -1.76 -3.66
CA PRO A 102 32.40 -0.30 -3.82
C PRO A 102 33.82 0.27 -3.77
N ASP A 103 33.99 1.53 -4.20
CA ASP A 103 35.25 2.27 -4.07
C ASP A 103 35.74 2.29 -2.61
N PRO A 104 37.00 1.88 -2.33
CA PRO A 104 37.50 1.73 -0.96
C PRO A 104 37.74 3.07 -0.24
N ALA A 105 37.97 4.17 -0.96
CA ALA A 105 38.12 5.49 -0.37
C ALA A 105 36.76 6.07 0.03
N ILE A 106 35.74 5.91 -0.83
CA ILE A 106 34.35 6.24 -0.49
C ILE A 106 33.89 5.40 0.71
N ALA A 107 34.14 4.09 0.67
CA ALA A 107 33.75 3.18 1.75
C ALA A 107 34.41 3.55 3.08
N THR A 108 35.66 4.00 3.06
CA THR A 108 36.36 4.48 4.27
C THR A 108 35.68 5.72 4.86
N ARG A 109 35.32 6.72 4.03
CA ARG A 109 34.64 7.95 4.48
C ARG A 109 33.28 7.66 5.10
N VAL A 110 32.45 6.86 4.43
CA VAL A 110 31.10 6.49 4.92
C VAL A 110 31.17 5.77 6.27
N ASN A 111 32.08 4.80 6.41
CA ASN A 111 32.26 4.08 7.68
C ASN A 111 32.79 5.01 8.81
N GLN A 112 33.65 5.99 8.49
CA GLN A 112 34.11 6.98 9.47
C GLN A 112 32.99 7.92 9.91
N ALA A 113 32.14 8.39 8.99
CA ALA A 113 30.98 9.21 9.31
C ALA A 113 29.98 8.44 10.20
N TRP A 114 29.63 7.20 9.85
CA TRP A 114 28.77 6.36 10.69
C TRP A 114 29.37 6.06 12.06
N THR A 115 30.66 5.74 12.16
CA THR A 115 31.33 5.52 13.46
C THR A 115 31.18 6.74 14.40
N ARG A 116 31.28 7.95 13.86
CA ARG A 116 31.09 9.21 14.62
C ARG A 116 29.63 9.40 15.05
N ILE A 117 28.68 9.19 14.13
CA ILE A 117 27.24 9.23 14.42
C ILE A 117 26.87 8.22 15.51
N GLU A 118 27.26 6.95 15.37
CA GLU A 118 27.02 5.87 16.34
C GLU A 118 27.60 6.19 17.72
N THR A 119 28.84 6.71 17.77
CA THR A 119 29.51 7.11 19.02
C THR A 119 28.75 8.22 19.72
N TRP A 120 28.30 9.24 18.98
CA TRP A 120 27.49 10.32 19.53
C TRP A 120 26.13 9.81 20.02
N LEU A 121 25.42 9.00 19.22
CA LEU A 121 24.13 8.43 19.61
C LEU A 121 24.27 7.55 20.88
N GLY A 122 25.35 6.78 21.01
CA GLY A 122 25.62 6.00 22.22
C GLY A 122 25.75 6.85 23.47
N ALA A 123 26.42 8.01 23.36
CA ALA A 123 26.63 8.95 24.46
C ALA A 123 25.42 9.86 24.76
N HIS A 124 24.58 10.17 23.76
CA HIS A 124 23.58 11.24 23.88
C HIS A 124 22.14 10.84 23.52
N ALA A 125 21.92 9.86 22.63
CA ALA A 125 20.61 9.49 22.10
C ALA A 125 20.47 7.97 21.92
N SER A 126 20.70 7.21 23.00
CA SER A 126 20.86 5.75 22.90
C SER A 126 19.60 5.02 22.44
N ALA A 127 18.41 5.65 22.52
CA ALA A 127 17.19 5.07 21.96
C ALA A 127 17.21 5.09 20.42
N THR A 128 17.67 6.19 19.80
CA THR A 128 17.89 6.24 18.35
C THR A 128 18.97 5.26 17.89
N LEU A 129 20.07 5.09 18.65
CA LEU A 129 21.09 4.08 18.31
C LEU A 129 20.51 2.65 18.23
N ARG A 130 19.53 2.34 19.09
CA ARG A 130 18.85 1.04 19.10
C ARG A 130 17.88 0.85 17.92
N LYS A 131 17.35 1.94 17.35
CA LYS A 131 16.40 1.93 16.22
C LYS A 131 17.04 1.97 14.83
N LEU A 132 18.33 2.27 14.69
CA LEU A 132 19.02 2.04 13.41
C LEU A 132 18.95 0.55 13.08
N LYS A 133 18.71 0.15 11.84
CA LYS A 133 18.76 -1.28 11.49
C LYS A 133 20.20 -1.78 11.38
N PHE A 134 20.39 -3.10 11.32
CA PHE A 134 21.70 -3.66 10.96
C PHE A 134 21.96 -3.45 9.46
N GLY A 135 23.20 -3.66 9.02
CA GLY A 135 23.52 -3.58 7.60
C GLY A 135 22.74 -4.61 6.77
N ALA A 136 22.40 -4.25 5.54
CA ALA A 136 21.84 -5.17 4.56
C ALA A 136 22.88 -6.25 4.22
N GLU A 137 22.42 -7.48 3.97
CA GLU A 137 23.32 -8.51 3.47
C GLU A 137 23.81 -8.13 2.05
N PRO A 138 25.09 -8.36 1.72
CA PRO A 138 25.62 -8.01 0.40
C PRO A 138 24.87 -8.68 -0.76
N ALA A 139 24.29 -9.87 -0.51
CA ALA A 139 23.46 -10.59 -1.47
C ALA A 139 22.13 -9.87 -1.76
N ASP A 140 21.50 -9.27 -0.74
CA ASP A 140 20.23 -8.54 -0.88
C ASP A 140 20.42 -7.26 -1.71
N LEU A 141 21.53 -6.53 -1.47
CA LEU A 141 21.88 -5.37 -2.29
C LEU A 141 22.20 -5.77 -3.73
N ALA A 142 22.89 -6.89 -3.93
CA ALA A 142 23.18 -7.43 -5.26
C ALA A 142 21.90 -7.86 -5.99
N GLN A 143 20.95 -8.48 -5.28
CA GLN A 143 19.63 -8.84 -5.78
C GLN A 143 18.83 -7.59 -6.15
N TRP A 144 18.80 -6.59 -5.29
CA TRP A 144 18.10 -5.34 -5.53
C TRP A 144 18.64 -4.64 -6.79
N GLU A 145 19.96 -4.49 -6.91
CA GLU A 145 20.55 -3.82 -8.08
C GLU A 145 20.27 -4.57 -9.40
N GLN A 146 20.35 -5.91 -9.38
CA GLN A 146 20.14 -6.74 -10.58
C GLN A 146 18.66 -6.91 -10.97
N THR A 147 17.75 -7.07 -9.99
CA THR A 147 16.32 -7.28 -10.28
C THR A 147 15.60 -6.00 -10.70
N ARG A 148 16.13 -4.82 -10.35
CA ARG A 148 15.56 -3.52 -10.73
C ARG A 148 16.26 -2.88 -11.93
N ASP A 149 17.39 -3.42 -12.39
CA ASP A 149 18.28 -2.77 -13.38
C ASP A 149 18.69 -1.34 -12.94
N ARG A 150 18.97 -1.19 -11.64
CA ARG A 150 19.34 0.08 -11.00
C ARG A 150 20.62 -0.11 -10.22
N LYS A 151 21.55 0.85 -10.28
CA LYS A 151 22.78 0.83 -9.48
C LYS A 151 22.72 1.88 -8.37
N LEU A 152 23.02 1.48 -7.15
CA LEU A 152 23.20 2.39 -6.02
C LEU A 152 24.54 3.14 -6.18
N PRO A 153 24.62 4.44 -5.86
CA PRO A 153 25.88 5.12 -5.62
C PRO A 153 26.73 4.39 -4.57
N ASP A 154 28.05 4.44 -4.70
CA ASP A 154 28.96 3.67 -3.84
C ASP A 154 28.90 4.10 -2.37
N ASP A 155 28.59 5.37 -2.09
CA ASP A 155 28.39 5.88 -0.74
C ASP A 155 27.08 5.38 -0.11
N LEU A 156 25.97 5.40 -0.88
CA LEU A 156 24.69 4.82 -0.44
C LEU A 156 24.79 3.30 -0.24
N TYR A 157 25.46 2.58 -1.14
CA TYR A 157 25.68 1.13 -1.04
C TYR A 157 26.46 0.77 0.23
N VAL A 158 27.55 1.47 0.54
CA VAL A 158 28.30 1.25 1.80
C VAL A 158 27.47 1.66 3.01
N SER A 159 26.63 2.68 2.90
CA SER A 159 25.73 3.07 3.98
C SER A 159 24.71 1.98 4.29
N TYR A 160 24.12 1.34 3.27
CA TYR A 160 23.22 0.22 3.49
C TYR A 160 23.92 -1.02 4.05
N LEU A 161 25.18 -1.29 3.66
CA LEU A 161 26.03 -2.30 4.32
C LEU A 161 26.32 -1.98 5.80
N ARG A 162 26.11 -0.74 6.26
CA ARG A 162 26.26 -0.32 7.66
C ARG A 162 24.93 -0.36 8.41
N HIS A 163 23.89 0.26 7.83
CA HIS A 163 22.53 0.33 8.34
C HIS A 163 21.52 0.29 7.18
N ASN A 164 20.71 -0.77 7.11
CA ASN A 164 19.59 -0.85 6.18
C ASN A 164 18.39 -0.04 6.71
N GLY A 165 18.50 1.29 6.72
CA GLY A 165 17.46 2.17 7.26
C GLY A 165 17.35 2.13 8.79
N ALA A 166 16.14 2.38 9.28
CA ALA A 166 15.80 2.38 10.71
C ALA A 166 14.40 1.79 10.96
N ASP A 167 14.12 1.45 12.21
CA ASP A 167 12.84 0.89 12.65
C ASP A 167 11.68 1.90 12.57
N GLY A 168 10.45 1.38 12.47
CA GLY A 168 9.23 2.18 12.41
C GLY A 168 8.86 2.56 10.97
N ASN A 169 7.61 3.02 10.78
CA ASN A 169 7.08 3.33 9.45
C ASN A 169 8.00 4.30 8.70
N LEU A 170 8.44 3.90 7.50
CA LEU A 170 9.34 4.67 6.63
C LEU A 170 10.58 5.22 7.36
N GLY A 171 11.22 4.39 8.19
CA GLY A 171 12.50 4.73 8.83
C GLY A 171 12.41 5.72 10.01
N ALA A 172 11.22 5.97 10.56
CA ALA A 172 10.98 7.02 11.57
C ALA A 172 11.84 6.92 12.86
N GLY A 173 12.51 5.79 13.11
CA GLY A 173 13.41 5.55 14.24
C GLY A 173 14.76 6.27 14.16
N PHE A 174 15.21 6.67 12.97
CA PHE A 174 16.32 7.60 12.77
C PHE A 174 15.87 8.68 11.79
N GLN A 175 15.75 9.92 12.25
CA GLN A 175 15.33 11.03 11.41
C GLN A 175 16.53 11.87 10.96
N LEU A 176 16.64 12.04 9.64
CA LEU A 176 17.37 13.11 9.00
C LEU A 176 16.54 14.41 9.09
N PRO A 177 17.16 15.60 9.09
CA PRO A 177 16.39 16.85 9.17
C PRO A 177 15.47 17.05 7.95
N PRO A 178 14.37 17.81 8.12
CA PRO A 178 13.77 18.18 9.40
C PRO A 178 13.15 16.97 10.12
N SER A 179 12.63 15.99 9.37
CA SER A 179 11.86 14.88 9.92
C SER A 179 11.85 13.62 9.03
N HIS A 180 12.75 13.51 8.06
CA HIS A 180 12.78 12.40 7.11
C HIS A 180 13.33 11.14 7.78
N GLY A 181 12.49 10.11 7.99
CA GLY A 181 12.94 8.80 8.46
C GLY A 181 13.89 8.14 7.46
N LEU A 182 14.95 7.49 7.93
CA LEU A 182 15.97 6.86 7.09
C LEU A 182 15.45 5.55 6.49
N LEU A 183 15.18 5.57 5.19
CA LEU A 183 14.52 4.48 4.46
C LEU A 183 15.40 3.24 4.31
N GLU A 184 14.76 2.09 4.21
CA GLU A 184 15.37 0.81 3.84
C GLU A 184 15.56 0.72 2.31
N VAL A 185 16.46 -0.15 1.84
CA VAL A 185 16.71 -0.31 0.39
C VAL A 185 15.46 -0.71 -0.40
N TYR A 186 14.52 -1.43 0.22
CA TYR A 186 13.27 -1.85 -0.41
C TYR A 186 12.20 -0.74 -0.45
N ASP A 187 12.25 0.24 0.45
CA ASP A 187 11.33 1.38 0.45
C ASP A 187 11.54 2.30 -0.75
N ILE A 188 12.76 2.33 -1.33
CA ILE A 188 13.10 3.10 -2.53
C ILE A 188 12.05 2.90 -3.62
N GLU A 189 11.63 1.64 -3.83
CA GLU A 189 10.73 1.26 -4.91
C GLU A 189 9.26 1.61 -4.59
N TYR A 190 8.87 1.56 -3.31
CA TYR A 190 7.55 1.98 -2.84
C TYR A 190 7.36 3.50 -3.02
N ILE A 191 8.33 4.30 -2.58
CA ILE A 191 8.31 5.76 -2.73
C ILE A 191 8.40 6.17 -4.21
N ASN A 192 9.23 5.47 -5.01
CA ASN A 192 9.34 5.73 -6.45
C ASN A 192 8.02 5.43 -7.19
N TRP A 193 7.36 4.31 -6.87
CA TRP A 193 6.08 3.94 -7.46
C TRP A 193 5.01 5.01 -7.20
N GLY A 194 4.82 5.46 -5.95
CA GLY A 194 3.80 6.46 -5.60
C GLY A 194 4.01 7.80 -6.31
N ASN A 195 5.25 8.30 -6.34
CA ASN A 195 5.56 9.56 -7.02
C ASN A 195 5.43 9.47 -8.55
N CYS A 196 5.94 8.38 -9.14
CA CYS A 196 5.79 8.13 -10.58
C CYS A 196 4.33 7.95 -11.00
N GLN A 197 3.49 7.33 -10.16
CA GLN A 197 2.07 7.13 -10.47
C GLN A 197 1.38 8.47 -10.73
N SER A 198 1.59 9.48 -9.87
CA SER A 198 1.02 10.82 -10.03
C SER A 198 1.37 11.46 -11.39
N ILE A 199 2.63 11.33 -11.81
CA ILE A 199 3.15 11.88 -13.08
C ILE A 199 2.60 11.11 -14.29
N VAL A 200 2.58 9.77 -14.24
CA VAL A 200 2.02 8.95 -15.32
C VAL A 200 0.52 9.21 -15.46
N MET A 201 -0.20 9.39 -14.36
CA MET A 201 -1.62 9.74 -14.31
C MET A 201 -1.92 11.14 -14.87
N SER A 202 -1.07 12.14 -14.59
CA SER A 202 -1.31 13.52 -15.03
C SER A 202 -1.10 13.72 -16.54
N GLY A 203 -0.23 12.91 -17.15
CA GLY A 203 0.19 13.07 -18.55
C GLY A 203 1.32 14.07 -18.76
N ASP A 204 1.85 14.66 -17.68
CA ASP A 204 2.86 15.73 -17.77
C ASP A 204 4.28 15.16 -17.78
N LEU A 205 4.88 15.09 -18.98
CA LEU A 205 6.30 14.74 -19.12
C LEU A 205 7.25 15.75 -18.47
N SER A 206 6.87 17.02 -18.35
CA SER A 206 7.73 18.07 -17.77
C SER A 206 7.80 17.97 -16.24
N ALA A 207 6.77 17.41 -15.61
CA ALA A 207 6.79 17.01 -14.21
C ALA A 207 7.88 15.96 -13.87
N ALA A 208 8.48 15.31 -14.88
CA ALA A 208 9.58 14.36 -14.70
C ALA A 208 10.98 14.91 -15.01
N ASP A 209 11.13 16.22 -15.26
CA ASP A 209 12.44 16.83 -15.42
C ASP A 209 13.26 16.70 -14.11
N PRO A 210 14.52 16.21 -14.15
CA PRO A 210 15.27 15.90 -12.93
C PRO A 210 15.89 17.13 -12.24
N GLU A 211 15.78 18.32 -12.83
CA GLU A 211 16.23 19.59 -12.23
C GLU A 211 15.08 20.54 -11.88
N HIS A 212 13.96 20.50 -12.63
CA HIS A 212 12.84 21.45 -12.52
C HIS A 212 11.45 20.80 -12.41
N GLY A 213 11.35 19.48 -12.55
CA GLY A 213 10.11 18.72 -12.40
C GLY A 213 9.84 18.35 -10.94
N HIS A 214 8.79 17.58 -10.70
CA HIS A 214 8.34 17.13 -9.39
C HIS A 214 9.02 15.84 -8.93
N TRP A 215 9.24 14.88 -9.84
CA TRP A 215 9.95 13.62 -9.54
C TRP A 215 10.42 12.92 -10.83
N HIS A 216 11.66 12.44 -10.87
CA HIS A 216 12.11 11.55 -11.95
C HIS A 216 12.22 10.12 -11.42
N GLY A 217 11.71 9.13 -12.16
CA GLY A 217 11.73 7.72 -11.75
C GLY A 217 13.12 7.08 -11.55
N SER A 218 14.20 7.81 -11.83
CA SER A 218 15.58 7.41 -11.55
C SER A 218 16.00 7.70 -10.10
N PHE A 219 15.31 8.59 -9.40
CA PHE A 219 15.65 9.04 -8.06
C PHE A 219 15.61 7.89 -7.05
N LEU A 220 16.62 7.85 -6.18
CA LEU A 220 16.75 6.87 -5.10
C LEU A 220 16.30 7.53 -3.81
N ALA A 221 15.07 7.26 -3.37
CA ALA A 221 14.55 7.80 -2.11
C ALA A 221 15.31 7.22 -0.91
N ILE A 222 15.97 8.07 -0.14
CA ILE A 222 16.77 7.72 1.05
C ILE A 222 16.14 8.19 2.36
N GLY A 223 15.15 9.08 2.28
CA GLY A 223 14.37 9.51 3.43
C GLY A 223 12.94 9.87 3.06
N SER A 224 11.98 9.68 3.96
CA SER A 224 10.61 10.19 3.81
C SER A 224 10.06 10.68 5.14
N ASP A 225 9.24 11.72 5.13
CA ASP A 225 8.50 12.16 6.32
C ASP A 225 7.15 11.43 6.51
N GLY A 226 6.74 10.60 5.53
CA GLY A 226 5.46 9.90 5.51
C GLY A 226 4.25 10.75 5.09
N TYR A 227 4.45 12.01 4.70
CA TYR A 227 3.41 12.96 4.29
C TYR A 227 3.65 13.59 2.90
N GLY A 228 4.47 12.95 2.07
CA GLY A 228 4.81 13.45 0.72
C GLY A 228 5.94 14.48 0.71
N ARG A 229 6.94 14.33 1.61
CA ARG A 229 8.28 14.90 1.42
C ARG A 229 9.33 13.79 1.47
N GLU A 230 10.23 13.85 0.49
CA GLU A 230 11.18 12.80 0.18
C GLU A 230 12.58 13.41 0.07
N LEU A 231 13.53 12.77 0.72
CA LEU A 231 14.95 12.99 0.47
C LEU A 231 15.42 11.95 -0.55
N PHE A 232 16.04 12.38 -1.63
CA PHE A 232 16.45 11.48 -2.72
C PHE A 232 17.89 11.71 -3.17
N ILE A 233 18.49 10.71 -3.81
CA ILE A 233 19.73 10.86 -4.59
C ILE A 233 19.40 10.77 -6.08
N GLU A 234 19.93 11.70 -6.87
CA GLU A 234 19.94 11.60 -8.34
C GLU A 234 21.18 10.82 -8.81
N PRO A 235 21.05 9.53 -9.21
CA PRO A 235 22.19 8.63 -9.38
C PRO A 235 23.16 9.03 -10.51
N ARG A 236 22.75 9.86 -11.48
CA ARG A 236 23.65 10.34 -12.55
C ARG A 236 24.62 11.41 -12.06
N THR A 237 24.28 12.13 -10.99
CA THR A 237 25.10 13.24 -10.43
C THR A 237 25.59 12.99 -9.00
N GLY A 238 25.00 12.02 -8.28
CA GLY A 238 25.29 11.75 -6.88
C GLY A 238 24.70 12.78 -5.90
N ARG A 239 24.10 13.87 -6.39
CA ARG A 239 23.50 14.92 -5.56
C ARG A 239 22.32 14.37 -4.76
N VAL A 240 22.27 14.79 -3.50
CA VAL A 240 21.09 14.67 -2.64
C VAL A 240 20.18 15.87 -2.90
N GLY A 241 18.88 15.65 -3.06
CA GLY A 241 17.86 16.68 -3.21
C GLY A 241 16.60 16.36 -2.39
N GLU A 242 15.73 17.35 -2.27
CA GLU A 242 14.42 17.24 -1.62
C GLU A 242 13.31 17.33 -2.66
N ALA A 243 12.35 16.41 -2.60
CA ALA A 243 11.08 16.48 -3.31
C ALA A 243 9.94 16.72 -2.30
N ALA A 244 8.84 17.30 -2.79
CA ALA A 244 7.64 17.51 -2.02
C ALA A 244 6.43 17.59 -2.95
N TYR A 245 5.27 17.14 -2.46
CA TYR A 245 4.02 17.21 -3.21
C TYR A 245 3.75 18.62 -3.79
N ASP A 246 3.41 18.67 -5.08
CA ASP A 246 3.11 19.88 -5.87
C ASP A 246 4.23 20.95 -5.87
N LYS A 247 5.49 20.54 -5.68
CA LYS A 247 6.66 21.42 -5.80
C LYS A 247 7.72 20.83 -6.73
N PRO A 248 8.48 21.67 -7.47
CA PRO A 248 9.70 21.22 -8.11
C PRO A 248 10.70 20.65 -7.10
N VAL A 249 11.50 19.69 -7.54
CA VAL A 249 12.65 19.19 -6.79
C VAL A 249 13.65 20.31 -6.50
N SER A 250 14.38 20.19 -5.39
CA SER A 250 15.36 21.19 -4.98
C SER A 250 16.67 20.56 -4.52
N TYR A 251 17.77 21.05 -5.08
CA TYR A 251 19.14 20.74 -4.65
C TYR A 251 19.77 21.87 -3.80
N ASP A 252 19.07 23.00 -3.62
CA ASP A 252 19.51 24.17 -2.85
C ASP A 252 18.86 24.22 -1.45
N GLY A 253 18.06 23.22 -1.09
CA GLY A 253 17.35 23.12 0.19
C GLY A 253 18.25 22.85 1.40
N PRO A 254 17.68 22.83 2.63
CA PRO A 254 18.39 22.45 3.84
C PRO A 254 19.02 21.05 3.76
N MET A 255 18.51 20.16 2.90
CA MET A 255 19.09 18.83 2.67
C MET A 255 19.64 18.62 1.25
N GLY A 256 19.93 19.69 0.50
CA GLY A 256 20.58 19.60 -0.81
C GLY A 256 22.11 19.43 -0.71
N TRP A 257 22.66 18.25 -1.02
CA TRP A 257 24.10 17.95 -0.82
C TRP A 257 24.80 17.49 -2.11
N PRO A 258 26.11 17.77 -2.30
CA PRO A 258 26.85 17.32 -3.50
C PRO A 258 26.98 15.80 -3.59
N SER A 259 27.04 15.12 -2.44
CA SER A 259 27.04 13.66 -2.32
C SER A 259 26.41 13.21 -1.00
N TYR A 260 25.99 11.95 -0.92
CA TYR A 260 25.41 11.39 0.30
C TYR A 260 26.47 11.18 1.41
N VAL A 261 27.72 10.84 1.04
CA VAL A 261 28.83 10.81 2.00
C VAL A 261 29.11 12.18 2.64
N GLU A 262 29.03 13.29 1.87
CA GLU A 262 29.19 14.64 2.43
C GLU A 262 28.05 15.02 3.36
N MET A 263 26.82 14.59 3.06
CA MET A 263 25.68 14.75 3.98
C MET A 263 25.93 14.02 5.30
N LEU A 264 26.37 12.75 5.27
CA LEU A 264 26.69 11.98 6.48
C LEU A 264 27.83 12.61 7.29
N GLU A 265 28.90 13.08 6.62
CA GLU A 265 30.01 13.76 7.28
C GLU A 265 29.57 15.06 7.96
N ALA A 266 28.67 15.82 7.33
CA ALA A 266 28.12 17.04 7.89
C ALA A 266 27.16 16.78 9.06
N ILE A 267 26.33 15.72 8.99
CA ILE A 267 25.52 15.25 10.12
C ILE A 267 26.42 14.89 11.31
N ALA A 268 27.49 14.13 11.08
CA ALA A 268 28.45 13.77 12.14
C ALA A 268 29.08 15.02 12.80
N VAL A 269 29.45 16.03 12.01
CA VAL A 269 29.97 17.31 12.53
C VAL A 269 28.90 18.07 13.34
N ALA A 270 27.66 18.15 12.85
CA ALA A 270 26.57 18.84 13.54
C ALA A 270 26.27 18.20 14.90
N LEU A 271 26.22 16.86 14.97
CA LEU A 271 26.05 16.10 16.20
C LEU A 271 27.18 16.38 17.20
N GLU A 272 28.44 16.13 16.81
CA GLU A 272 29.61 16.30 17.70
C GLU A 272 29.78 17.73 18.24
N SER A 273 29.41 18.74 17.46
CA SER A 273 29.58 20.15 17.82
C SER A 273 28.34 20.83 18.42
N GLY A 274 27.16 20.21 18.29
CA GLY A 274 25.87 20.84 18.61
C GLY A 274 25.48 22.01 17.68
N THR A 275 26.24 22.24 16.60
CA THR A 275 25.97 23.32 15.63
C THR A 275 24.87 22.94 14.65
N PRO A 276 24.14 23.90 14.07
CA PRO A 276 23.01 23.58 13.21
C PRO A 276 23.47 23.07 11.84
N LEU A 277 22.93 21.94 11.43
CA LEU A 277 23.03 21.47 10.05
C LEU A 277 22.07 22.30 9.18
N ARG A 278 22.60 23.37 8.56
CA ARG A 278 21.85 24.29 7.67
C ARG A 278 20.54 24.81 8.26
N GLY A 279 20.58 25.21 9.53
CA GLY A 279 19.43 25.74 10.29
C GLY A 279 18.77 24.73 11.22
N TRP A 280 19.09 23.44 11.11
CA TRP A 280 18.55 22.39 11.98
C TRP A 280 19.54 21.97 13.07
N HIS A 281 19.24 22.31 14.31
CA HIS A 281 19.99 21.85 15.48
C HIS A 281 19.62 20.41 15.84
N PRO A 282 20.60 19.55 16.18
CA PRO A 282 20.31 18.25 16.76
C PRO A 282 19.83 18.44 18.21
N VAL A 283 18.69 17.86 18.55
CA VAL A 283 18.12 17.89 19.90
C VAL A 283 17.74 16.49 20.36
N VAL A 284 17.85 16.23 21.66
CA VAL A 284 17.45 14.95 22.25
C VAL A 284 16.14 15.13 22.99
N ASP A 285 15.14 14.30 22.69
CA ASP A 285 13.83 14.35 23.33
C ASP A 285 13.78 13.60 24.68
N SER A 286 12.61 13.53 25.32
CA SER A 286 12.42 12.80 26.59
C SER A 286 12.49 11.27 26.46
N GLY A 287 12.40 10.72 25.26
CA GLY A 287 12.62 9.30 24.96
C GLY A 287 14.09 8.94 24.76
N CYS A 288 15.00 9.92 24.87
CA CYS A 288 16.40 9.79 24.48
C CYS A 288 16.59 9.49 22.98
N GLU A 289 15.70 10.05 22.14
CA GLU A 289 15.77 9.98 20.68
C GLU A 289 16.29 11.30 20.10
N LEU A 290 17.10 11.19 19.04
CA LEU A 290 17.55 12.32 18.23
C LEU A 290 16.38 12.86 17.40
N ARG A 291 16.20 14.17 17.46
CA ARG A 291 15.30 14.98 16.63
C ARG A 291 16.07 16.18 16.09
N TRP A 292 15.43 16.93 15.20
CA TRP A 292 15.96 18.18 14.66
C TRP A 292 14.99 19.33 14.93
N ALA A 293 15.51 20.50 15.29
CA ALA A 293 14.73 21.69 15.60
C ALA A 293 15.39 22.96 15.05
N GLU A 294 14.61 24.02 14.80
CA GLU A 294 15.12 25.31 14.33
C GLU A 294 15.93 26.06 15.41
N GLU A 295 15.67 25.76 16.69
CA GLU A 295 16.38 26.33 17.84
C GLU A 295 17.20 25.25 18.57
N PRO A 296 18.36 25.61 19.17
CA PRO A 296 19.19 24.67 19.94
C PRO A 296 18.47 24.21 21.22
N GLY A 297 18.42 22.89 21.41
CA GLY A 297 17.92 22.29 22.65
C GLY A 297 18.98 22.25 23.76
N GLU A 298 18.54 22.28 25.02
CA GLU A 298 19.44 22.06 26.17
C GLU A 298 19.99 20.61 26.18
N PRO A 299 21.29 20.40 26.45
CA PRO A 299 21.87 19.06 26.58
C PRO A 299 21.20 18.24 27.69
N ARG A 300 20.61 17.09 27.35
CA ARG A 300 19.94 16.20 28.32
C ARG A 300 20.92 15.20 28.96
N PRO A 301 21.15 15.23 30.28
CA PRO A 301 21.90 14.19 30.96
C PRO A 301 21.08 12.89 31.07
N GLY A 302 21.76 11.74 31.12
CA GLY A 302 21.14 10.44 31.39
C GLY A 302 20.65 9.65 30.16
N CYS A 303 20.80 10.18 28.95
CA CYS A 303 20.45 9.47 27.70
C CYS A 303 21.56 8.58 27.12
N ALA A 304 22.76 8.64 27.71
CA ALA A 304 23.86 7.71 27.44
C ALA A 304 23.43 6.26 27.72
N GLY A 305 23.70 5.37 26.77
CA GLY A 305 23.47 3.93 26.91
C GLY A 305 24.78 3.16 26.92
N GLY A 306 24.70 1.87 27.28
CA GLY A 306 25.74 0.94 26.85
C GLY A 306 25.81 0.90 25.31
N PRO A 307 26.89 0.36 24.72
CA PRO A 307 26.93 0.08 23.29
C PRO A 307 25.64 -0.64 22.88
N ARG A 308 25.14 -0.36 21.67
CA ARG A 308 24.12 -1.22 21.06
C ARG A 308 24.58 -2.66 21.27
N PRO A 309 23.73 -3.58 21.78
CA PRO A 309 24.11 -4.97 21.83
C PRO A 309 24.48 -5.35 20.40
N THR A 310 25.78 -5.59 20.16
CA THR A 310 26.17 -6.33 18.97
C THR A 310 25.33 -7.58 19.04
N PRO A 311 24.60 -7.96 17.97
CA PRO A 311 24.06 -9.28 17.93
C PRO A 311 25.29 -10.17 18.02
N THR A 312 25.50 -10.78 19.20
CA THR A 312 26.13 -12.08 19.21
C THR A 312 25.38 -12.84 18.13
N PRO A 313 26.04 -13.51 17.19
CA PRO A 313 25.41 -14.57 16.44
C PRO A 313 25.12 -15.69 17.45
N THR A 314 24.13 -15.46 18.33
CA THR A 314 23.02 -16.37 18.43
C THR A 314 22.67 -16.68 16.99
N VAL A 315 23.15 -17.83 16.54
CA VAL A 315 22.40 -18.60 15.57
C VAL A 315 21.12 -18.97 16.31
N GLU A 316 20.21 -18.00 16.44
CA GLU A 316 18.82 -18.28 16.11
C GLU A 316 18.96 -18.93 14.74
N PRO A 317 18.66 -20.25 14.64
CA PRO A 317 18.73 -20.89 13.34
C PRO A 317 17.88 -20.04 12.42
N THR A 318 18.47 -19.54 11.33
CA THR A 318 17.72 -18.84 10.28
C THR A 318 16.45 -19.65 10.09
N PRO A 319 15.26 -19.11 10.43
CA PRO A 319 14.07 -19.94 10.63
C PRO A 319 13.93 -20.80 9.38
N GLU A 320 14.03 -22.12 9.58
CA GLU A 320 14.32 -23.04 8.48
C GLU A 320 13.22 -22.82 7.43
N PRO A 321 13.58 -22.41 6.19
CA PRO A 321 12.63 -21.79 5.28
C PRO A 321 11.45 -22.76 5.12
N PRO A 322 10.22 -22.28 5.36
CA PRO A 322 9.12 -23.15 5.77
C PRO A 322 8.95 -24.29 4.78
N SER A 323 8.84 -25.50 5.31
CA SER A 323 8.87 -26.72 4.51
C SER A 323 7.76 -26.72 3.47
N ALA A 324 7.92 -27.51 2.41
CA ALA A 324 6.87 -27.67 1.40
C ALA A 324 5.53 -28.16 2.01
N GLU A 325 5.56 -28.84 3.16
CA GLU A 325 4.37 -29.25 3.91
C GLU A 325 3.73 -28.07 4.67
N GLU A 326 4.51 -27.25 5.38
CA GLU A 326 4.02 -26.06 6.06
C GLU A 326 3.46 -25.01 5.08
N ILE A 327 4.17 -24.76 3.99
CA ILE A 327 3.69 -23.92 2.89
C ILE A 327 2.39 -24.47 2.29
N ALA A 328 2.27 -25.80 2.11
CA ALA A 328 1.02 -26.40 1.63
C ALA A 328 -0.12 -26.28 2.65
N ALA A 329 0.19 -26.38 3.96
CA ALA A 329 -0.79 -26.27 5.05
C ALA A 329 -1.45 -24.88 5.12
N THR A 330 -0.77 -23.82 4.69
CA THR A 330 -1.38 -22.47 4.56
C THR A 330 -2.55 -22.41 3.59
N GLY A 331 -2.66 -23.35 2.64
CA GLY A 331 -3.58 -23.27 1.51
C GLY A 331 -3.14 -22.29 0.39
N CYS A 332 -2.15 -21.43 0.64
CA CYS A 332 -1.71 -20.39 -0.29
C CYS A 332 -0.85 -20.88 -1.47
N ARG A 333 -0.36 -22.13 -1.43
CA ARG A 333 0.32 -22.79 -2.57
C ARG A 333 -0.41 -24.07 -2.98
N PRO A 334 -1.65 -23.98 -3.51
CA PRO A 334 -2.45 -25.15 -3.83
C PRO A 334 -1.89 -25.96 -5.00
N ALA A 335 -2.12 -27.28 -4.98
CA ALA A 335 -1.80 -28.15 -6.09
C ALA A 335 -2.58 -27.74 -7.36
N ARG A 336 -1.90 -27.65 -8.51
CA ARG A 336 -2.50 -27.26 -9.80
C ARG A 336 -3.71 -28.13 -10.14
N ARG A 337 -4.86 -27.50 -10.40
CA ARG A 337 -6.09 -28.14 -10.87
C ARG A 337 -6.44 -27.65 -12.27
N ALA A 338 -7.05 -28.52 -13.08
CA ALA A 338 -7.62 -28.10 -14.37
C ALA A 338 -8.91 -27.30 -14.15
N ALA A 339 -9.12 -26.23 -14.92
CA ALA A 339 -10.35 -25.44 -14.91
C ALA A 339 -11.55 -26.27 -15.42
N ALA A 340 -12.30 -26.85 -14.49
CA ALA A 340 -13.47 -27.69 -14.78
C ALA A 340 -14.76 -26.90 -14.56
N ILE A 341 -15.55 -26.70 -15.63
CA ILE A 341 -16.87 -26.05 -15.51
C ILE A 341 -17.80 -27.00 -14.74
N ARG A 342 -18.27 -26.53 -13.58
CA ARG A 342 -19.17 -27.26 -12.69
C ARG A 342 -20.60 -26.68 -12.76
N PRO A 343 -21.65 -27.51 -12.87
CA PRO A 343 -23.02 -27.05 -12.68
C PRO A 343 -23.28 -26.71 -11.20
N VAL A 344 -24.20 -25.78 -10.97
CA VAL A 344 -24.76 -25.49 -9.64
C VAL A 344 -25.98 -26.39 -9.40
N ALA A 345 -26.18 -26.85 -8.16
CA ALA A 345 -27.40 -27.53 -7.77
C ALA A 345 -28.67 -26.69 -8.09
N PRO A 346 -29.66 -27.21 -8.84
CA PRO A 346 -30.78 -26.41 -9.33
C PRO A 346 -31.62 -25.73 -8.24
N ASP A 347 -31.75 -26.34 -7.06
CA ASP A 347 -32.47 -25.75 -5.92
C ASP A 347 -31.70 -24.58 -5.31
N VAL A 348 -30.36 -24.68 -5.20
CA VAL A 348 -29.49 -23.61 -4.71
C VAL A 348 -29.52 -22.43 -5.68
N ALA A 349 -29.38 -22.69 -6.98
CA ALA A 349 -29.49 -21.67 -8.02
C ALA A 349 -30.84 -20.94 -7.95
N ALA A 350 -31.96 -21.67 -7.91
CA ALA A 350 -33.30 -21.09 -7.82
C ALA A 350 -33.51 -20.26 -6.54
N ARG A 351 -32.91 -20.67 -5.41
CA ARG A 351 -32.94 -19.94 -4.13
C ARG A 351 -32.14 -18.64 -4.19
N VAL A 352 -30.94 -18.66 -4.78
CA VAL A 352 -30.08 -17.46 -4.94
C VAL A 352 -30.76 -16.47 -5.89
N ASP A 353 -31.23 -16.93 -7.04
CA ASP A 353 -32.03 -16.17 -7.99
C ASP A 353 -33.26 -15.51 -7.36
N ALA A 354 -33.98 -16.22 -6.48
CA ALA A 354 -35.15 -15.66 -5.79
C ALA A 354 -34.81 -14.52 -4.84
N VAL A 355 -33.60 -14.52 -4.27
CA VAL A 355 -33.09 -13.45 -3.40
C VAL A 355 -32.58 -12.29 -4.24
N TRP A 356 -31.79 -12.54 -5.29
CA TRP A 356 -31.35 -11.49 -6.20
C TRP A 356 -32.51 -10.76 -6.86
N ARG A 357 -33.54 -11.47 -7.34
CA ARG A 357 -34.77 -10.82 -7.85
C ARG A 357 -35.45 -9.90 -6.83
N ARG A 358 -35.24 -10.07 -5.52
CA ARG A 358 -35.72 -9.15 -4.48
C ARG A 358 -34.81 -7.91 -4.39
N VAL A 359 -33.50 -8.12 -4.35
CA VAL A 359 -32.47 -7.07 -4.37
C VAL A 359 -32.62 -6.17 -5.60
N GLU A 360 -32.59 -6.74 -6.81
CA GLU A 360 -32.80 -6.06 -8.10
C GLU A 360 -34.06 -5.21 -8.10
N ARG A 361 -35.20 -5.79 -7.71
CA ARG A 361 -36.49 -5.08 -7.65
C ARG A 361 -36.45 -3.92 -6.66
N TRP A 362 -35.71 -4.04 -5.56
CA TRP A 362 -35.55 -2.96 -4.61
C TRP A 362 -34.65 -1.86 -5.18
N LEU A 363 -33.45 -2.21 -5.65
CA LEU A 363 -32.47 -1.30 -6.23
C LEU A 363 -33.10 -0.52 -7.39
N ALA A 364 -33.71 -1.19 -8.38
CA ALA A 364 -34.35 -0.54 -9.52
C ALA A 364 -35.45 0.49 -9.16
N ARG A 365 -36.06 0.39 -7.96
CA ARG A 365 -37.07 1.34 -7.46
C ARG A 365 -36.54 2.38 -6.47
N LYS A 366 -35.44 2.08 -5.78
CA LYS A 366 -34.95 2.86 -4.62
C LYS A 366 -33.55 3.39 -4.84
N ALA A 367 -32.63 2.55 -5.29
CA ALA A 367 -31.26 2.92 -5.64
C ALA A 367 -30.96 2.61 -7.12
N PRO A 368 -31.57 3.33 -8.09
CA PRO A 368 -31.43 3.05 -9.51
C PRO A 368 -30.03 3.30 -10.08
N VAL A 369 -29.17 4.05 -9.39
CA VAL A 369 -27.75 4.22 -9.78
C VAL A 369 -26.97 2.96 -9.39
N THR A 370 -27.08 2.49 -8.14
CA THR A 370 -26.51 1.19 -7.72
C THR A 370 -27.08 0.02 -8.53
N TYR A 371 -28.34 0.07 -8.95
CA TYR A 371 -28.91 -0.95 -9.85
C TYR A 371 -28.19 -1.03 -11.20
N LYS A 372 -27.77 0.11 -11.76
CA LYS A 372 -27.04 0.16 -13.04
C LYS A 372 -25.59 -0.30 -12.91
N LYS A 373 -24.98 -0.17 -11.73
CA LYS A 373 -23.61 -0.63 -11.45
C LYS A 373 -23.50 -2.17 -11.42
N LEU A 374 -24.58 -2.88 -11.09
CA LEU A 374 -24.57 -4.35 -11.00
C LEU A 374 -23.92 -5.01 -12.22
N ALA A 375 -22.86 -5.78 -11.99
CA ALA A 375 -22.09 -6.40 -13.05
C ALA A 375 -22.94 -7.40 -13.87
N ARG A 376 -22.50 -7.64 -15.11
CA ARG A 376 -23.07 -8.69 -15.97
C ARG A 376 -22.78 -10.08 -15.36
N PRO A 377 -23.54 -11.14 -15.72
CA PRO A 377 -23.22 -12.50 -15.33
C PRO A 377 -21.76 -12.92 -15.63
N ALA A 378 -21.11 -13.56 -14.66
CA ALA A 378 -19.80 -14.17 -14.84
C ALA A 378 -19.88 -15.31 -15.85
N THR A 379 -18.83 -15.50 -16.66
CA THR A 379 -18.77 -16.70 -17.50
C THR A 379 -18.47 -17.93 -16.64
N PRO A 380 -19.08 -19.11 -16.89
CA PRO A 380 -18.76 -20.33 -16.15
C PRO A 380 -17.27 -20.73 -16.20
N ARG A 381 -16.56 -20.28 -17.26
CA ARG A 381 -15.11 -20.46 -17.45
C ARG A 381 -14.28 -19.52 -16.58
N ALA A 382 -14.69 -18.27 -16.37
CA ALA A 382 -14.02 -17.34 -15.46
C ALA A 382 -14.02 -17.87 -14.02
N ILE A 383 -15.20 -18.30 -13.53
CA ILE A 383 -15.31 -18.91 -12.20
C ILE A 383 -14.45 -20.19 -12.11
N ALA A 384 -14.50 -21.06 -13.13
CA ALA A 384 -13.68 -22.28 -13.15
C ALA A 384 -12.16 -22.00 -13.21
N LYS A 385 -11.73 -20.85 -13.77
CA LYS A 385 -10.32 -20.41 -13.75
C LYS A 385 -9.93 -19.96 -12.34
N ALA A 386 -10.78 -19.20 -11.65
CA ALA A 386 -10.54 -18.78 -10.26
C ALA A 386 -10.48 -19.99 -9.31
N GLU A 387 -11.48 -20.89 -9.36
CA GLU A 387 -11.49 -22.15 -8.58
C GLU A 387 -10.23 -23.01 -8.83
N ALA A 388 -9.76 -23.08 -10.08
CA ALA A 388 -8.57 -23.84 -10.42
C ALA A 388 -7.26 -23.21 -9.90
N ALA A 389 -7.15 -21.88 -9.97
CA ALA A 389 -5.97 -21.14 -9.52
C ALA A 389 -5.87 -21.10 -7.99
N MET A 390 -7.00 -20.88 -7.31
CA MET A 390 -7.12 -20.90 -5.84
C MET A 390 -7.14 -22.32 -5.26
N GLY A 391 -7.11 -23.35 -6.11
CA GLY A 391 -7.14 -24.76 -5.70
C GLY A 391 -8.43 -25.24 -5.03
N MET A 392 -9.42 -24.38 -4.84
CA MET A 392 -10.62 -24.62 -4.04
C MET A 392 -11.91 -24.51 -4.88
N ARG A 393 -13.01 -25.08 -4.39
CA ARG A 393 -14.31 -24.95 -5.05
C ARG A 393 -15.07 -23.79 -4.42
N PHE A 394 -15.66 -22.94 -5.24
CA PHE A 394 -16.60 -21.94 -4.73
C PHE A 394 -17.90 -22.66 -4.32
N PRO A 395 -18.46 -22.35 -3.14
CA PRO A 395 -19.77 -22.82 -2.73
C PRO A 395 -20.84 -22.55 -3.81
N ASP A 396 -21.81 -23.46 -3.92
CA ASP A 396 -22.84 -23.41 -4.96
C ASP A 396 -23.65 -22.12 -4.96
N ASP A 397 -23.81 -21.48 -3.80
CA ASP A 397 -24.52 -20.22 -3.66
C ASP A 397 -23.70 -19.00 -4.09
N LEU A 398 -22.40 -18.94 -3.77
CA LEU A 398 -21.49 -17.95 -4.35
C LEU A 398 -21.41 -18.12 -5.88
N ARG A 399 -21.26 -19.36 -6.37
CA ARG A 399 -21.20 -19.67 -7.80
C ARG A 399 -22.50 -19.27 -8.51
N ALA A 400 -23.66 -19.54 -7.93
CA ALA A 400 -24.95 -19.07 -8.45
C ALA A 400 -25.04 -17.54 -8.49
N SER A 401 -24.47 -16.86 -7.49
CA SER A 401 -24.44 -15.40 -7.41
C SER A 401 -23.63 -14.80 -8.53
N LEU A 402 -22.39 -15.27 -8.72
CA LEU A 402 -21.48 -14.85 -9.80
C LEU A 402 -22.08 -15.11 -11.19
N LEU A 403 -22.73 -16.27 -11.39
CA LEU A 403 -23.47 -16.59 -12.62
C LEU A 403 -24.69 -15.70 -12.89
N ARG A 404 -25.03 -14.78 -11.97
CA ARG A 404 -26.08 -13.78 -12.13
C ARG A 404 -25.52 -12.36 -12.21
N HIS A 405 -24.59 -12.02 -11.33
CA HIS A 405 -23.84 -10.76 -11.30
C HIS A 405 -22.39 -11.05 -10.89
N ASP A 406 -21.43 -10.74 -11.75
CA ASP A 406 -19.99 -10.89 -11.50
C ASP A 406 -19.47 -9.75 -10.61
N GLY A 407 -20.07 -9.60 -9.42
CA GLY A 407 -19.84 -8.50 -8.49
C GLY A 407 -20.92 -7.41 -8.49
N GLY A 408 -20.77 -6.45 -7.59
CA GLY A 408 -21.66 -5.30 -7.39
C GLY A 408 -21.43 -4.15 -8.37
N GLY A 409 -20.30 -4.19 -9.09
CA GLY A 409 -19.75 -3.08 -9.86
C GLY A 409 -19.05 -2.06 -8.95
N SER A 410 -18.03 -1.37 -9.47
CA SER A 410 -17.17 -0.46 -8.69
C SER A 410 -17.96 0.55 -7.85
N TRP A 411 -17.68 0.56 -6.55
CA TRP A 411 -18.41 1.32 -5.52
C TRP A 411 -19.93 1.13 -5.66
N GLY A 412 -20.35 -0.12 -5.84
CA GLY A 412 -21.71 -0.51 -6.21
C GLY A 412 -22.43 -1.28 -5.12
N PHE A 413 -22.90 -2.49 -5.42
CA PHE A 413 -23.75 -3.24 -4.50
C PHE A 413 -22.99 -4.25 -3.64
N GLY A 414 -23.21 -4.20 -2.32
CA GLY A 414 -22.94 -5.31 -1.44
C GLY A 414 -23.45 -5.14 0.00
N PRO A 415 -23.00 -6.03 0.92
CA PRO A 415 -23.47 -6.06 2.30
C PRO A 415 -23.04 -4.83 3.13
N ALA A 416 -23.90 -4.40 4.06
CA ALA A 416 -23.55 -3.37 5.04
C ALA A 416 -22.30 -3.76 5.87
N PRO A 417 -21.46 -2.82 6.33
CA PRO A 417 -21.59 -1.36 6.20
C PRO A 417 -21.16 -0.79 4.84
N PHE A 418 -20.08 -1.28 4.26
CA PHE A 418 -19.43 -0.65 3.11
C PHE A 418 -18.87 -1.65 2.09
N TYR A 419 -19.25 -2.93 2.21
CA TYR A 419 -18.68 -3.97 1.36
C TYR A 419 -19.29 -3.98 -0.05
N GLU A 420 -18.45 -3.96 -1.08
CA GLU A 420 -18.83 -4.26 -2.46
C GLU A 420 -18.65 -5.74 -2.76
N LEU A 421 -19.63 -6.42 -3.37
CA LEU A 421 -19.43 -7.80 -3.87
C LEU A 421 -18.41 -7.82 -5.01
N THR A 422 -17.37 -8.63 -4.94
CA THR A 422 -16.30 -8.65 -5.95
C THR A 422 -16.55 -9.65 -7.08
N SER A 423 -15.92 -9.43 -8.24
CA SER A 423 -16.01 -10.32 -9.41
C SER A 423 -15.13 -11.56 -9.23
N ALA A 424 -15.41 -12.65 -9.95
CA ALA A 424 -14.61 -13.88 -9.91
C ALA A 424 -13.11 -13.66 -10.24
N LYS A 425 -12.78 -12.60 -11.00
CA LYS A 425 -11.41 -12.13 -11.24
C LYS A 425 -10.80 -11.52 -9.97
N HIS A 426 -11.52 -10.60 -9.32
CA HIS A 426 -11.09 -9.93 -8.09
C HIS A 426 -10.94 -10.90 -6.92
N ILE A 427 -11.90 -11.80 -6.71
CA ILE A 427 -11.83 -12.88 -5.70
C ILE A 427 -10.48 -13.63 -5.76
N HIS A 428 -10.01 -13.96 -6.97
CA HIS A 428 -8.71 -14.60 -7.17
C HIS A 428 -7.53 -13.62 -7.03
N SER A 429 -7.68 -12.36 -7.44
CA SER A 429 -6.65 -11.32 -7.32
C SER A 429 -6.33 -11.02 -5.85
N ASP A 430 -7.36 -10.77 -5.04
CA ASP A 430 -7.25 -10.46 -3.62
C ASP A 430 -6.68 -11.68 -2.87
N TRP A 431 -7.21 -12.88 -3.13
CA TRP A 431 -6.65 -14.12 -2.59
C TRP A 431 -5.18 -14.30 -2.94
N LYS A 432 -4.77 -14.05 -4.19
CA LYS A 432 -3.37 -14.16 -4.64
C LYS A 432 -2.48 -13.14 -3.93
N MET A 433 -2.94 -11.91 -3.77
CA MET A 433 -2.19 -10.83 -3.09
C MET A 433 -2.00 -11.16 -1.61
N LEU A 434 -3.07 -11.51 -0.89
CA LEU A 434 -3.04 -11.88 0.52
C LEU A 434 -2.17 -13.13 0.75
N CYS A 435 -2.26 -14.12 -0.13
CA CYS A 435 -1.38 -15.29 -0.10
C CYS A 435 0.07 -15.01 -0.49
N GLY A 436 0.34 -13.98 -1.31
CA GLY A 436 1.70 -13.49 -1.53
C GLY A 436 2.30 -12.96 -0.22
N LEU A 437 1.57 -12.08 0.46
CA LEU A 437 2.00 -11.49 1.74
C LEU A 437 2.25 -12.54 2.85
N VAL A 438 1.47 -13.62 2.90
CA VAL A 438 1.72 -14.77 3.81
C VAL A 438 2.98 -15.54 3.44
N LEU A 439 3.32 -15.66 2.16
CA LEU A 439 4.48 -16.42 1.67
C LEU A 439 5.77 -15.60 1.63
N ASP A 440 5.66 -14.28 1.52
CA ASP A 440 6.76 -13.30 1.42
C ASP A 440 7.08 -12.64 2.79
N GLY A 441 6.51 -13.16 3.89
CA GLY A 441 6.54 -12.54 5.23
C GLY A 441 7.94 -12.26 5.77
N ALA A 442 8.16 -11.03 6.26
CA ALA A 442 9.47 -10.48 6.61
C ALA A 442 10.23 -11.19 7.76
N SER A 443 9.59 -12.09 8.50
CA SER A 443 10.21 -12.93 9.54
C SER A 443 10.49 -14.37 9.08
N GLY A 444 10.05 -14.76 7.88
CA GLY A 444 10.03 -16.17 7.43
C GLY A 444 8.91 -17.02 8.06
N GLU A 445 8.06 -16.43 8.92
CA GLU A 445 6.95 -17.13 9.57
C GLU A 445 5.66 -17.05 8.74
N LEU A 446 4.96 -18.18 8.62
CA LEU A 446 3.70 -18.29 7.88
C LEU A 446 2.49 -17.94 8.79
N ASP A 447 2.10 -16.67 8.82
CA ASP A 447 0.96 -16.24 9.66
C ASP A 447 -0.41 -16.55 9.03
N THR A 448 -0.90 -17.77 9.30
CA THR A 448 -2.25 -18.21 8.95
C THR A 448 -3.35 -17.66 9.87
N SER A 449 -3.00 -16.94 10.94
CA SER A 449 -3.97 -16.20 11.77
C SER A 449 -4.30 -14.82 11.16
N TRP A 450 -3.34 -14.25 10.43
CA TRP A 450 -3.53 -13.07 9.60
C TRP A 450 -4.28 -13.39 8.29
N TRP A 451 -3.88 -14.43 7.55
CA TRP A 451 -4.65 -14.92 6.38
C TRP A 451 -4.49 -16.42 6.11
N ASP A 452 -5.63 -17.12 5.96
CA ASP A 452 -5.68 -18.55 5.63
C ASP A 452 -6.03 -18.71 4.13
N GLY A 453 -5.17 -19.37 3.37
CA GLY A 453 -5.33 -19.60 1.93
C GLY A 453 -6.50 -20.53 1.57
N HIS A 454 -7.24 -21.09 2.53
CA HIS A 454 -8.51 -21.79 2.30
C HIS A 454 -9.74 -20.88 2.26
N LEU A 455 -9.55 -19.57 2.43
CA LEU A 455 -10.62 -18.56 2.44
C LEU A 455 -10.87 -17.97 1.05
N ILE A 456 -12.13 -17.63 0.75
CA ILE A 456 -12.58 -17.01 -0.50
C ILE A 456 -12.99 -15.56 -0.18
N PRO A 457 -12.15 -14.53 -0.42
CA PRO A 457 -12.58 -13.14 -0.27
C PRO A 457 -13.64 -12.86 -1.34
N PHE A 458 -14.83 -12.42 -0.95
CA PHE A 458 -15.98 -12.27 -1.88
C PHE A 458 -16.61 -10.87 -1.84
N ALA A 459 -16.19 -10.02 -0.91
CA ALA A 459 -16.61 -8.63 -0.86
C ALA A 459 -15.52 -7.76 -0.22
N ALA A 460 -15.13 -6.67 -0.88
CA ALA A 460 -14.05 -5.79 -0.44
C ALA A 460 -14.60 -4.58 0.35
N ALA A 461 -13.83 -4.11 1.34
CA ALA A 461 -14.11 -2.90 2.11
C ALA A 461 -13.49 -1.62 1.52
N HIS A 462 -12.66 -1.75 0.48
CA HIS A 462 -11.88 -0.69 -0.18
C HIS A 462 -10.75 -0.05 0.66
N ASP A 463 -10.49 -0.55 1.87
CA ASP A 463 -9.36 -0.20 2.74
C ASP A 463 -8.33 -1.36 2.90
N GLY A 464 -8.51 -2.43 2.12
CA GLY A 464 -7.77 -3.71 2.26
C GLY A 464 -8.54 -4.79 3.02
N GLY A 465 -9.59 -4.42 3.76
CA GLY A 465 -10.48 -5.36 4.43
C GLY A 465 -11.38 -6.15 3.45
N ASN A 466 -11.81 -7.34 3.88
CA ASN A 466 -12.61 -8.26 3.08
C ASN A 466 -13.62 -9.06 3.93
N LEU A 467 -14.80 -9.34 3.37
CA LEU A 467 -15.59 -10.50 3.79
C LEU A 467 -15.11 -11.74 3.05
N PHE A 468 -14.91 -12.83 3.78
CA PHE A 468 -14.50 -14.11 3.21
C PHE A 468 -15.53 -15.22 3.43
N ILE A 469 -15.45 -16.30 2.64
CA ILE A 469 -16.09 -17.59 2.93
C ILE A 469 -14.99 -18.63 3.19
N ASP A 470 -15.05 -19.34 4.31
CA ASP A 470 -14.18 -20.50 4.54
C ASP A 470 -14.65 -21.67 3.65
N SER A 471 -13.82 -22.09 2.70
CA SER A 471 -14.16 -23.16 1.74
C SER A 471 -14.39 -24.53 2.38
N ARG A 472 -13.93 -24.75 3.62
CA ARG A 472 -14.09 -26.00 4.40
C ARG A 472 -15.44 -26.05 5.11
N THR A 473 -15.97 -24.90 5.55
CA THR A 473 -17.20 -24.83 6.37
C THR A 473 -18.39 -24.19 5.65
N GLY A 474 -18.14 -23.40 4.59
CA GLY A 474 -19.13 -22.57 3.90
C GLY A 474 -19.59 -21.33 4.68
N LYS A 475 -19.06 -21.09 5.89
CA LYS A 475 -19.39 -19.91 6.70
C LYS A 475 -18.70 -18.66 6.18
N THR A 476 -19.30 -17.49 6.38
CA THR A 476 -18.62 -16.21 6.18
C THR A 476 -17.81 -15.78 7.40
N GLY A 477 -16.82 -14.93 7.18
CA GLY A 477 -16.13 -14.16 8.21
C GLY A 477 -15.66 -12.82 7.64
N GLU A 478 -14.83 -12.12 8.40
CA GLU A 478 -14.34 -10.77 8.08
C GLU A 478 -12.84 -10.67 8.36
N TYR A 479 -12.13 -9.89 7.55
CA TYR A 479 -10.68 -9.73 7.60
C TYR A 479 -10.32 -8.25 7.43
N PHE A 480 -9.35 -7.78 8.21
CA PHE A 480 -8.67 -6.48 8.07
C PHE A 480 -7.18 -6.65 8.36
N ASN A 481 -6.34 -5.79 7.76
CA ASN A 481 -4.89 -5.84 7.90
C ASN A 481 -4.43 -5.73 9.37
N GLU A 482 -5.12 -4.90 10.16
CA GLU A 482 -4.79 -4.52 11.53
C GLU A 482 -5.25 -5.55 12.57
N THR A 483 -6.24 -6.38 12.25
CA THR A 483 -6.89 -7.30 13.20
C THR A 483 -6.86 -8.76 12.79
N GLY A 484 -6.46 -9.08 11.55
CA GLY A 484 -6.47 -10.42 11.00
C GLY A 484 -7.89 -10.99 10.84
N LEU A 485 -8.02 -12.32 10.99
CA LEU A 485 -9.24 -13.06 10.69
C LEU A 485 -10.26 -13.08 11.84
N THR A 486 -11.47 -12.59 11.56
CA THR A 486 -12.63 -12.66 12.48
C THR A 486 -13.58 -13.80 12.10
N TYR A 487 -13.62 -14.82 12.96
CA TYR A 487 -14.44 -16.03 12.81
C TYR A 487 -15.68 -16.09 13.72
N GLU A 488 -15.97 -15.02 14.48
CA GLU A 488 -17.09 -14.95 15.43
C GLU A 488 -17.88 -13.61 15.32
N GLY A 489 -19.05 -13.54 15.96
CA GLY A 489 -19.88 -12.33 16.02
C GLY A 489 -20.78 -12.10 14.79
N ASP A 490 -21.28 -10.86 14.66
CA ASP A 490 -22.33 -10.45 13.70
C ASP A 490 -21.93 -10.57 12.21
N VAL A 491 -20.63 -10.70 11.94
CA VAL A 491 -20.04 -10.84 10.59
C VAL A 491 -20.15 -12.26 10.04
N VAL A 492 -20.45 -13.24 10.91
CA VAL A 492 -20.44 -14.67 10.59
C VAL A 492 -21.82 -15.18 10.22
N TRP A 493 -21.96 -15.60 8.97
CA TRP A 493 -23.19 -16.18 8.43
C TRP A 493 -22.98 -17.65 8.09
N PRO A 494 -23.99 -18.53 8.29
CA PRO A 494 -23.87 -19.95 7.95
C PRO A 494 -23.65 -20.28 6.47
N SER A 495 -23.78 -19.28 5.58
CA SER A 495 -23.58 -19.38 4.13
C SER A 495 -23.64 -17.99 3.49
N TYR A 496 -23.05 -17.83 2.30
CA TYR A 496 -23.21 -16.64 1.46
C TYR A 496 -24.70 -16.33 1.20
N LEU A 497 -25.52 -17.36 0.92
CA LEU A 497 -26.97 -17.22 0.75
C LEU A 497 -27.68 -16.74 2.02
N ALA A 498 -27.19 -17.07 3.22
CA ALA A 498 -27.77 -16.56 4.46
C ALA A 498 -27.51 -15.04 4.61
N LEU A 499 -26.28 -14.59 4.35
CA LEU A 499 -25.92 -13.17 4.30
C LEU A 499 -26.75 -12.43 3.24
N LEU A 500 -26.79 -12.91 2.00
CA LEU A 500 -27.56 -12.28 0.92
C LEU A 500 -29.06 -12.20 1.23
N LYS A 501 -29.64 -13.23 1.88
CA LYS A 501 -31.03 -13.20 2.36
C LYS A 501 -31.26 -12.14 3.43
N ALA A 502 -30.32 -11.96 4.35
CA ALA A 502 -30.39 -10.96 5.40
C ALA A 502 -30.26 -9.54 4.83
N THR A 503 -29.31 -9.31 3.91
CA THR A 503 -29.16 -8.05 3.16
C THR A 503 -30.46 -7.71 2.42
N ALA A 504 -31.03 -8.65 1.65
CA ALA A 504 -32.30 -8.45 0.95
C ALA A 504 -33.47 -8.14 1.91
N ARG A 505 -33.51 -8.75 3.10
CA ARG A 505 -34.51 -8.46 4.13
C ARG A 505 -34.32 -7.07 4.73
N SER A 506 -33.08 -6.65 4.96
CA SER A 506 -32.77 -5.31 5.48
C SER A 506 -33.23 -4.24 4.48
N LEU A 507 -32.83 -4.36 3.21
CA LEU A 507 -33.30 -3.49 2.10
C LEU A 507 -34.83 -3.36 2.08
N GLU A 508 -35.55 -4.49 1.99
CA GLU A 508 -37.02 -4.51 1.88
C GLU A 508 -37.76 -3.93 3.10
N THR A 509 -37.16 -3.95 4.29
CA THR A 509 -37.84 -3.60 5.54
C THR A 509 -37.31 -2.35 6.24
N GLY A 510 -36.17 -1.80 5.82
CA GLY A 510 -35.46 -0.72 6.50
C GLY A 510 -34.91 -1.10 7.88
N LYS A 511 -34.98 -2.38 8.27
CA LYS A 511 -34.48 -2.86 9.57
C LYS A 511 -32.97 -3.08 9.53
N PRO A 512 -32.23 -2.83 10.63
CA PRO A 512 -30.79 -2.99 10.64
C PRO A 512 -30.32 -4.43 10.31
N ILE A 513 -29.15 -4.51 9.68
CA ILE A 513 -28.29 -5.70 9.60
C ILE A 513 -26.92 -5.30 10.17
N ARG A 514 -26.36 -6.07 11.11
CA ARG A 514 -25.09 -5.74 11.82
C ARG A 514 -25.04 -4.33 12.45
N GLY A 515 -26.21 -3.77 12.83
CA GLY A 515 -26.30 -2.38 13.32
C GLY A 515 -26.33 -1.31 12.23
N TRP A 516 -26.56 -1.65 10.96
CA TRP A 516 -26.61 -0.72 9.83
C TRP A 516 -27.94 -0.81 9.07
N ARG A 517 -28.55 0.33 8.73
CA ARG A 517 -29.82 0.43 7.96
C ARG A 517 -29.53 0.87 6.53
N PRO A 518 -30.32 0.41 5.54
CA PRO A 518 -30.15 0.86 4.17
C PRO A 518 -30.61 2.31 4.05
N ALA A 519 -29.71 3.15 3.55
CA ALA A 519 -29.94 4.54 3.20
C ALA A 519 -29.92 4.68 1.67
N VAL A 520 -30.53 5.76 1.16
CA VAL A 520 -30.40 6.11 -0.25
C VAL A 520 -30.12 7.60 -0.36
N ASP A 521 -28.97 7.96 -0.92
CA ASP A 521 -28.70 9.32 -1.38
C ASP A 521 -28.59 9.33 -2.91
N LYS A 522 -29.21 10.32 -3.55
CA LYS A 522 -29.22 10.53 -5.02
C LYS A 522 -29.50 9.30 -5.91
N GLY A 523 -30.08 8.24 -5.35
CA GLY A 523 -30.34 6.98 -6.04
C GLY A 523 -29.20 5.95 -5.96
N GLU A 524 -28.20 6.15 -5.12
CA GLU A 524 -27.24 5.15 -4.68
C GLU A 524 -27.63 4.56 -3.32
N LEU A 525 -27.36 3.28 -3.11
CA LEU A 525 -27.51 2.60 -1.83
C LEU A 525 -26.29 2.89 -0.96
N ASN A 526 -26.54 3.46 0.21
CA ASN A 526 -25.57 3.58 1.29
C ASN A 526 -26.08 2.80 2.52
N TRP A 527 -25.27 2.71 3.57
CA TRP A 527 -25.67 2.14 4.84
C TRP A 527 -25.40 3.13 5.98
N ASP A 528 -26.45 3.52 6.70
CA ASP A 528 -26.36 4.40 7.86
C ASP A 528 -26.27 3.58 9.14
N GLN A 529 -25.46 4.04 10.10
CA GLN A 529 -25.39 3.41 11.41
C GLN A 529 -26.74 3.55 12.13
N ALA A 530 -27.27 2.43 12.65
CA ALA A 530 -28.54 2.39 13.34
C ALA A 530 -28.41 3.00 14.74
N SER A 531 -28.90 4.23 14.90
CA SER A 531 -29.25 4.82 16.20
C SER A 531 -30.27 3.97 16.97
#